data_AF-A0A800K1E8-F1
#
_entry.id   AF-A0A800K1E8-F1
#
_cell.length_a   1.000
_cell.length_b   1.000
_cell.length_c   1.000
_cell.angle_alpha   90.00
_cell.angle_beta   90.00
_cell.angle_gamma   90.00
#
_symmetry.space_group_name_H-M   'P 1'
#
loop_
_entity.id
_entity.type
_entity.pdbx_description
1 polymer ?
#
loop_
_entity_poly.entity_id
_entity_poly.type
_entity_poly.pdbx_seq_one_letter_code
_entity_poly.pdbx_strand_id
1 'polypeptide(L)'
;MFETSSSELGKAAVSGFGTAIGIAILAVAAMLILPLPFGGGAVAVGGIGWLVGGVVYRASDHKQNRALQWVGGLATFAGFLIVSTVDPFGATIGLIIGTYYAIQRLKPPRGVR
;
A
#
# COMPACT_ATOMS: atom_id res chain seq x y z
N MET A 1 0.94 22.58 9.09
CA MET A 1 0.54 21.14 9.06
C MET A 1 -0.97 21.03 8.93
N PHE A 2 -1.50 20.32 7.93
CA PHE A 2 -2.95 20.07 7.87
C PHE A 2 -3.33 18.95 8.83
N GLU A 3 -4.16 19.25 9.83
CA GLU A 3 -4.81 18.21 10.62
C GLU A 3 -5.80 17.46 9.72
N THR A 4 -5.55 16.16 9.55
CA THR A 4 -6.53 15.26 8.92
C THR A 4 -7.59 15.00 9.97
N SER A 5 -8.85 15.27 9.64
CA SER A 5 -9.95 14.97 10.55
C SER A 5 -10.05 13.45 10.78
N SER A 6 -10.52 13.03 11.95
CA SER A 6 -10.66 11.60 12.27
C SER A 6 -11.49 10.84 11.22
N SER A 7 -12.48 11.51 10.61
CA SER A 7 -13.32 10.95 9.55
C SER A 7 -12.57 10.75 8.22
N GLU A 8 -11.70 11.67 7.82
CA GLU A 8 -10.84 11.52 6.63
C GLU A 8 -9.81 10.42 6.81
N LEU A 9 -9.23 10.32 8.01
CA LEU A 9 -8.26 9.27 8.35
C LEU A 9 -8.94 7.89 8.32
N GLY A 10 -10.16 7.78 8.85
CA GLY A 10 -10.98 6.57 8.77
C GLY A 10 -11.31 6.18 7.33
N LYS A 11 -11.74 7.12 6.49
CA LYS A 11 -12.00 6.86 5.06
C LYS A 11 -10.75 6.39 4.32
N ALA A 12 -9.62 7.04 4.58
CA ALA A 12 -8.34 6.69 3.99
C ALA A 12 -7.86 5.31 4.45
N ALA A 13 -8.10 4.94 5.72
CA ALA A 13 -7.81 3.62 6.23
C ALA A 13 -8.67 2.55 5.57
N VAL A 14 -10.00 2.70 5.57
CA VAL A 14 -10.92 1.71 4.99
C VAL A 14 -10.62 1.49 3.51
N SER A 15 -10.42 2.57 2.74
CA SER A 15 -10.10 2.48 1.32
C SER A 15 -8.69 1.91 1.06
N GLY A 16 -7.70 2.29 1.87
CA GLY A 16 -6.33 1.75 1.78
C GLY A 16 -6.27 0.25 2.07
N PHE A 17 -6.84 -0.19 3.19
CA PHE A 17 -6.88 -1.61 3.55
C PHE A 17 -7.74 -2.43 2.60
N GLY A 18 -8.92 -1.92 2.21
CA GLY A 18 -9.79 -2.60 1.24
C GLY A 18 -9.09 -2.81 -0.11
N THR A 19 -8.36 -1.80 -0.59
CA THR A 19 -7.57 -1.90 -1.82
C THR A 19 -6.44 -2.92 -1.66
N ALA A 20 -5.68 -2.85 -0.56
CA ALA A 20 -4.58 -3.77 -0.33
C ALA A 20 -5.02 -5.24 -0.30
N ILE A 21 -6.09 -5.54 0.43
CA ILE A 21 -6.63 -6.89 0.56
C ILE A 21 -7.19 -7.37 -0.78
N GLY A 22 -8.03 -6.56 -1.43
CA GLY A 22 -8.65 -6.94 -2.71
C GLY A 22 -7.62 -7.22 -3.80
N ILE A 23 -6.63 -6.34 -3.95
CA ILE A 23 -5.56 -6.52 -4.93
C ILE A 23 -4.63 -7.68 -4.55
N ALA A 24 -4.34 -7.90 -3.27
CA ALA A 24 -3.51 -9.03 -2.84
C ALA A 24 -4.16 -10.38 -3.13
N ILE A 25 -5.47 -10.52 -2.90
CA ILE A 25 -6.22 -11.74 -3.23
C ILE A 25 -6.18 -11.99 -4.75
N LEU A 26 -6.42 -10.94 -5.56
CA LEU A 26 -6.34 -11.04 -7.00
C LEU A 26 -4.93 -11.40 -7.48
N ALA A 27 -3.90 -10.81 -6.90
CA ALA A 27 -2.51 -11.11 -7.23
C ALA A 27 -2.15 -12.56 -6.89
N VAL A 28 -2.56 -13.05 -5.72
CA VAL A 28 -2.39 -14.46 -5.33
C VAL A 28 -3.10 -15.37 -6.32
N ALA A 29 -4.36 -15.10 -6.66
CA ALA A 29 -5.10 -15.89 -7.65
C ALA A 29 -4.38 -15.91 -9.01
N ALA A 30 -3.88 -14.76 -9.46
CA ALA A 30 -3.12 -14.66 -10.70
C ALA A 30 -1.83 -15.49 -10.64
N MET A 31 -1.08 -15.44 -9.54
CA MET A 31 0.17 -16.20 -9.36
C MET A 31 -0.05 -17.71 -9.28
N LEU A 32 -1.22 -18.16 -8.82
CA LEU A 32 -1.59 -19.57 -8.79
C LEU A 32 -2.02 -20.09 -10.18
N ILE A 33 -2.65 -19.24 -11.00
CA ILE A 33 -3.13 -19.61 -12.35
C ILE A 33 -2.01 -19.48 -13.38
N LEU A 34 -1.20 -18.42 -13.27
CA LEU A 34 -0.08 -18.11 -14.14
C LEU A 34 1.20 -18.25 -13.29
N PRO A 35 1.92 -19.38 -13.37
CA PRO A 35 3.16 -19.58 -12.63
C PRO A 35 4.21 -18.62 -13.17
N LEU A 36 4.24 -17.42 -12.60
CA LEU A 36 5.24 -16.41 -12.89
C LEU A 36 6.56 -16.87 -12.28
N PRO A 37 7.69 -16.79 -13.01
CA PRO A 37 8.99 -17.06 -12.43
C PRO A 37 9.30 -16.09 -11.28
N PHE A 38 10.33 -16.44 -10.50
CA PHE A 38 10.82 -15.67 -9.34
C PHE A 38 10.68 -14.15 -9.52
N GLY A 39 9.95 -13.49 -8.61
CA GLY A 39 9.72 -12.04 -8.65
C GLY A 39 8.24 -11.62 -8.76
N GLY A 40 7.31 -12.55 -8.98
CA GLY A 40 5.87 -12.28 -8.98
C GLY A 40 5.39 -11.59 -7.69
N GLY A 41 5.87 -12.02 -6.53
CA GLY A 41 5.55 -11.40 -5.25
C GLY A 41 6.10 -9.97 -5.12
N ALA A 42 7.25 -9.68 -5.74
CA ALA A 42 7.85 -8.35 -5.71
C ALA A 42 7.01 -7.33 -6.50
N VAL A 43 6.56 -7.73 -7.69
CA VAL A 43 5.67 -6.93 -8.54
C VAL A 43 4.31 -6.75 -7.88
N ALA A 44 3.74 -7.83 -7.33
CA ALA A 44 2.44 -7.79 -6.66
C ALA A 44 2.44 -6.82 -5.48
N VAL A 45 3.34 -7.01 -4.50
CA VAL A 45 3.38 -6.16 -3.30
C VAL A 45 3.84 -4.72 -3.62
N GLY A 46 4.79 -4.57 -4.54
CA GLY A 46 5.21 -3.25 -5.02
C GLY A 46 4.06 -2.47 -5.67
N GLY A 47 3.29 -3.14 -6.53
CA GLY A 47 2.10 -2.58 -7.17
C GLY A 47 0.99 -2.26 -6.18
N ILE A 48 0.78 -3.11 -5.17
CA ILE A 48 -0.16 -2.85 -4.07
C ILE A 48 0.23 -1.56 -3.35
N GLY A 49 1.49 -1.39 -2.95
CA GLY A 49 1.92 -0.19 -2.24
C GLY A 49 1.75 1.10 -3.06
N TRP A 50 2.01 1.01 -4.37
CA TRP A 50 1.77 2.13 -5.30
C TRP A 50 0.27 2.51 -5.38
N LEU A 51 -0.61 1.52 -5.52
CA LEU A 51 -2.06 1.71 -5.57
C LEU A 51 -2.61 2.25 -4.26
N VAL A 52 -2.26 1.62 -3.14
CA VAL A 52 -2.66 2.01 -1.79
C VAL A 52 -2.27 3.45 -1.51
N GLY A 53 -1.02 3.84 -1.80
CA GLY A 53 -0.58 5.23 -1.63
C GLY A 53 -1.43 6.23 -2.42
N GLY A 54 -1.85 5.86 -3.64
CA GLY A 54 -2.72 6.68 -4.48
C GLY A 54 -4.16 6.76 -3.94
N VAL A 55 -4.72 5.63 -3.50
CA VAL A 55 -6.09 5.56 -2.95
C VAL A 55 -6.19 6.34 -1.63
N VAL A 56 -5.25 6.11 -0.70
CA VAL A 56 -5.19 6.80 0.59
C VAL A 56 -5.04 8.31 0.39
N TYR A 57 -4.24 8.75 -0.58
CA TYR A 57 -4.07 10.16 -0.90
C TYR A 57 -5.36 10.81 -1.43
N ARG A 58 -6.07 10.13 -2.34
CA ARG A 58 -7.35 10.63 -2.86
C ARG A 58 -8.46 10.61 -1.81
N ALA A 59 -8.53 9.56 -0.99
CA ALA A 59 -9.54 9.40 0.05
C ALA A 59 -9.36 10.38 1.22
N SER A 60 -8.16 10.90 1.41
CA SER A 60 -7.84 11.94 2.40
C SER A 60 -7.92 13.36 1.84
N ASP A 61 -8.57 13.54 0.68
CA ASP A 61 -8.68 14.83 -0.01
C ASP A 61 -7.32 15.49 -0.28
N HIS A 62 -6.38 14.69 -0.80
CA HIS A 62 -5.04 15.13 -1.19
C HIS A 62 -4.20 15.68 -0.03
N LYS A 63 -4.56 15.37 1.23
CA LYS A 63 -3.79 15.75 2.41
C LYS A 63 -2.57 14.84 2.59
N GLN A 64 -1.51 15.44 3.14
CA GLN A 64 -0.26 14.74 3.44
C GLN A 64 0.10 14.96 4.91
N ASN A 65 0.10 13.89 5.68
CA ASN A 65 0.50 13.92 7.07
C ASN A 65 1.19 12.60 7.48
N ARG A 66 1.71 12.56 8.70
CA ARG A 66 2.40 11.37 9.22
C ARG A 66 1.46 10.19 9.50
N ALA A 67 0.21 10.45 9.86
CA ALA A 67 -0.75 9.40 10.17
C ALA A 67 -1.19 8.62 8.90
N LEU A 68 -1.39 9.33 7.79
CA LEU A 68 -1.68 8.75 6.49
C LEU A 68 -0.51 7.90 5.97
N GLN A 69 0.74 8.30 6.23
CA GLN A 69 1.90 7.46 5.92
C GLN A 69 1.85 6.12 6.66
N TRP A 70 1.46 6.13 7.94
CA TRP A 70 1.25 4.89 8.69
C TRP A 70 0.11 4.06 8.10
N VAL A 71 -1.01 4.69 7.73
CA VAL A 71 -2.12 4.00 7.07
C VAL A 71 -1.66 3.34 5.76
N GLY A 72 -0.98 4.07 4.89
CA GLY A 72 -0.48 3.55 3.63
C GLY A 72 0.55 2.43 3.81
N GLY A 73 1.45 2.58 4.78
CA GLY A 73 2.43 1.55 5.14
C GLY A 73 1.78 0.28 5.69
N LEU A 74 0.85 0.41 6.65
CA LEU A 74 0.15 -0.72 7.26
C LEU A 74 -0.78 -1.43 6.26
N ALA A 75 -1.46 -0.68 5.40
CA ALA A 75 -2.25 -1.27 4.32
C ALA A 75 -1.37 -2.05 3.35
N THR A 76 -0.21 -1.52 2.96
CA THR A 76 0.76 -2.25 2.12
C THR A 76 1.26 -3.51 2.82
N PHE A 77 1.53 -3.43 4.12
CA PHE A 77 1.90 -4.58 4.94
C PHE A 77 0.82 -5.66 4.98
N ALA A 78 -0.46 -5.28 5.06
CA ALA A 78 -1.57 -6.24 4.97
C ALA A 78 -1.58 -6.98 3.62
N GLY A 79 -1.33 -6.27 2.51
CA GLY A 79 -1.19 -6.90 1.19
C GLY A 79 0.01 -7.86 1.12
N PHE A 80 1.14 -7.47 1.72
CA PHE A 80 2.31 -8.34 1.86
C PHE A 80 2.00 -9.65 2.59
N LEU A 81 1.30 -9.60 3.73
CA LEU A 81 0.99 -10.80 4.51
C LEU A 81 0.24 -11.83 3.66
N ILE A 82 -0.69 -11.38 2.81
CA ILE A 82 -1.44 -12.25 1.90
C ILE A 82 -0.53 -12.82 0.81
N VAL A 83 0.21 -11.97 0.08
CA VAL A 83 1.05 -12.41 -1.05
C VAL A 83 2.20 -13.32 -0.60
N SER A 84 2.74 -13.09 0.60
CA SER A 84 3.84 -13.89 1.17
C SER A 84 3.50 -15.36 1.40
N THR A 85 2.21 -15.73 1.40
CA THR A 85 1.77 -17.13 1.47
C THR A 85 2.14 -17.95 0.24
N VAL A 86 2.39 -17.29 -0.90
CA VAL A 86 2.73 -17.92 -2.17
C VAL A 86 4.18 -17.67 -2.58
N ASP A 87 4.68 -16.44 -2.41
CA ASP A 87 6.07 -16.07 -2.75
C ASP A 87 6.68 -15.17 -1.67
N PRO A 88 7.17 -15.75 -0.55
CA PRO A 88 7.66 -14.98 0.60
C PRO A 88 8.90 -14.15 0.28
N PHE A 89 9.80 -14.66 -0.57
CA PHE A 89 11.03 -13.95 -0.93
C PHE A 89 10.74 -12.75 -1.83
N GLY A 90 9.97 -12.95 -2.91
CA GLY A 90 9.54 -11.86 -3.78
C GLY A 90 8.70 -10.83 -3.03
N ALA A 91 7.76 -11.28 -2.20
CA ALA A 91 6.92 -10.40 -1.39
C ALA A 91 7.74 -9.51 -0.44
N THR A 92 8.85 -10.01 0.12
CA THR A 92 9.72 -9.21 1.00
C THR A 92 10.37 -8.05 0.25
N ILE A 93 10.89 -8.32 -0.96
CA ILE A 93 11.43 -7.27 -1.84
C ILE A 93 10.33 -6.26 -2.19
N GLY A 94 9.16 -6.78 -2.56
CA GLY A 94 7.98 -5.97 -2.89
C GLY A 94 7.48 -5.14 -1.70
N LEU A 95 7.63 -5.61 -0.46
CA LEU A 95 7.25 -4.86 0.73
C LEU A 95 8.13 -3.62 0.91
N ILE A 96 9.44 -3.74 0.70
CA ILE A 96 10.37 -2.60 0.78
C ILE A 96 9.98 -1.54 -0.25
N ILE A 97 9.81 -1.97 -1.50
CA ILE A 97 9.47 -1.09 -2.64
C ILE A 97 8.07 -0.49 -2.48
N GLY A 98 7.08 -1.32 -2.17
CA GLY A 98 5.68 -0.93 -2.03
C GLY A 98 5.48 0.05 -0.88
N THR A 99 6.09 -0.23 0.29
CA THR A 99 6.00 0.67 1.44
C THR A 99 6.64 2.03 1.14
N TYR A 100 7.78 2.03 0.43
CA TYR A 100 8.39 3.27 -0.04
C TYR A 100 7.44 4.07 -0.95
N TYR A 101 6.82 3.44 -1.95
CA TYR A 101 5.87 4.11 -2.83
C TYR A 101 4.63 4.63 -2.09
N ALA A 102 4.09 3.85 -1.15
CA ALA A 102 2.95 4.25 -0.35
C ALA A 102 3.26 5.49 0.50
N ILE A 103 4.41 5.49 1.18
CA ILE A 103 4.83 6.57 2.07
C ILE A 103 5.17 7.83 1.29
N GLN A 104 5.88 7.71 0.17
CA GLN A 104 6.32 8.89 -0.60
C GLN A 104 5.17 9.75 -1.10
N ARG A 105 4.05 9.14 -1.49
CA ARG A 105 2.85 9.85 -1.93
C ARG A 105 2.16 10.63 -0.82
N LEU A 106 2.35 10.21 0.42
CA LEU A 106 1.70 10.74 1.63
C LEU A 106 2.65 11.60 2.47
N LYS A 107 3.90 11.76 2.01
CA LYS A 107 4.92 12.51 2.72
C LYS A 107 4.69 14.02 2.54
N PRO A 108 4.60 14.80 3.63
CA PRO A 108 4.46 16.24 3.53
C PRO A 108 5.71 16.86 2.88
N PRO A 109 5.57 17.91 2.06
CA PRO A 109 6.68 18.57 1.39
C PRO A 109 7.63 19.16 2.44
N ARG A 110 8.93 18.87 2.30
CA ARG A 110 9.96 19.43 3.17
C ARG A 110 10.05 20.93 2.91
N GLY A 111 9.72 21.76 3.89
CA GLY A 111 9.98 23.21 3.84
C GLY A 111 8.78 24.13 4.11
N VAL A 112 7.56 23.61 4.21
CA VAL A 112 6.39 24.43 4.61
C VAL A 112 6.08 24.14 6.08
N ARG A 113 6.57 25.03 6.96
CA ARG A 113 6.14 25.09 8.36
C ARG A 113 4.72 25.64 8.41
#